data_AF-A0A5U9UF99-F1
#
_entry.id   AF-A0A5U9UF99-F1
#
_cell.length_a   1.000
_cell.length_b   1.000
_cell.length_c   1.000
_cell.angle_alpha   90.00
_cell.angle_beta   90.00
_cell.angle_gamma   90.00
#
_symmetry.space_group_name_H-M   'P 1'
#
loop_
_entity.id
_entity.type
_entity.pdbx_description
1 polymer ?
#
loop_
_entity_poly.entity_id
_entity_poly.type
_entity_poly.pdbx_seq_one_letter_code
_entity_poly.pdbx_strand_id
1 'polypeptide(L)'
;MKTVSWGWCLTPIRRMKPENDPMLKRKKRTLNSPPRAMAAARGKNESGAESWYTIRAAANNAADISIYDEIGGWGISAHWFAEELVALGSITQINLHIHSPGGSIFDGLAIYNLLKNHPARKVVYVDGVACSMASVIAMVGDPVIMPENAMMMIHRPRGIAGGESSDIRDYADLLDKMESVIIPIYAEKTGKSPDDIAALLASETWMSGAECVREGFADKVIQPVRAMAQLYSKRLEEFEHMPQNVKNMIIAPQGNAGTLTQPEPQAIVTPPPVAVTTPSPQPATTAPGTDEITLRARFQEEQRQRISGIQNVFGMFGNRHGELMAQCIADVDCNVDAAKDKLLEALGRGVTPTNTLGGTQNTHNPMLSHIYAGNGNFAGDGIRASLMARAGFESSQADNPYNAMTMRELARMSLTERGVGVSTLNPMQMVGMAFTHSTSDFGNILLDVANKAILQGWEEAPETYEQWTRKGQLSDFKTAHRVGMGGFNALRQVREGAEYKYVTTGDKQATIALATYGELFSITRQAII
;
A
#
# COMPACT_ATOMS: atom_id res chain seq x y z
N MET A 1 -51.71 24.44 -12.88
CA MET A 1 -51.39 23.02 -13.19
C MET A 1 -49.89 22.85 -13.01
N LYS A 2 -49.34 21.82 -12.33
CA LYS A 2 -49.90 20.84 -11.39
C LYS A 2 -48.99 20.83 -10.15
N THR A 3 -49.57 20.71 -8.97
CA THR A 3 -48.84 20.47 -7.71
C THR A 3 -48.33 19.04 -7.64
N VAL A 4 -47.15 18.82 -7.03
CA VAL A 4 -46.78 17.52 -6.45
C VAL A 4 -46.54 17.72 -4.97
N SER A 5 -47.23 16.92 -4.16
CA SER A 5 -47.28 17.00 -2.71
C SER A 5 -46.49 15.85 -2.11
N TRP A 6 -45.63 16.14 -1.12
CA TRP A 6 -45.01 15.12 -0.27
C TRP A 6 -45.80 15.05 1.04
N GLY A 7 -46.69 14.07 1.16
CA GLY A 7 -47.54 13.85 2.33
C GLY A 7 -47.02 12.72 3.23
N TRP A 8 -46.97 12.96 4.54
CA TRP A 8 -46.59 11.99 5.57
C TRP A 8 -47.83 11.40 6.28
N CYS A 9 -47.91 10.05 6.32
CA CYS A 9 -48.82 9.18 7.12
C CYS A 9 -48.37 7.70 6.92
N LEU A 10 -48.53 6.71 7.82
CA LEU A 10 -48.91 6.69 9.25
C LEU A 10 -48.44 5.34 9.90
N THR A 11 -48.93 5.04 11.12
CA THR A 11 -48.69 3.89 12.03
C THR A 11 -49.47 2.58 11.68
N PRO A 12 -49.26 1.39 12.36
CA PRO A 12 -48.68 1.17 13.70
C PRO A 12 -47.71 -0.02 13.92
N ILE A 13 -47.02 -0.02 15.08
CA ILE A 13 -46.19 -1.12 15.63
C ILE A 13 -46.90 -1.78 16.83
N ARG A 14 -46.73 -3.10 17.01
CA ARG A 14 -47.23 -3.89 18.14
C ARG A 14 -46.09 -4.35 19.08
N ARG A 15 -46.33 -4.36 20.39
CA ARG A 15 -45.36 -4.70 21.46
C ARG A 15 -44.97 -6.19 21.52
N MET A 16 -43.75 -6.46 22.00
CA MET A 16 -43.44 -7.57 22.93
C MET A 16 -42.49 -7.12 24.06
N LYS A 17 -42.37 -7.94 25.12
CA LYS A 17 -41.72 -7.65 26.42
C LYS A 17 -40.34 -8.35 26.57
N PRO A 18 -39.50 -7.95 27.55
CA PRO A 18 -38.21 -8.59 27.85
C PRO A 18 -38.32 -9.70 28.92
N GLU A 19 -37.37 -10.64 28.94
CA GLU A 19 -37.16 -11.60 30.03
C GLU A 19 -35.67 -11.69 30.47
N ASN A 20 -35.46 -11.35 31.75
CA ASN A 20 -34.56 -11.93 32.78
C ASN A 20 -33.09 -12.32 32.49
N ASP A 21 -32.18 -11.60 33.16
CA ASP A 21 -30.89 -12.08 33.70
C ASP A 21 -31.10 -12.90 34.99
N PRO A 22 -30.16 -13.78 35.40
CA PRO A 22 -29.57 -13.56 36.73
C PRO A 22 -28.07 -13.92 36.93
N MET A 23 -27.30 -12.88 37.30
CA MET A 23 -26.33 -12.81 38.43
C MET A 23 -25.12 -13.78 38.59
N LEU A 24 -23.92 -13.17 38.46
CA LEU A 24 -22.78 -13.12 39.41
C LEU A 24 -22.42 -14.31 40.35
N LYS A 25 -21.08 -14.60 40.43
CA LYS A 25 -20.33 -14.70 41.71
C LYS A 25 -18.78 -14.69 41.61
N ARG A 26 -18.15 -13.66 42.22
CA ARG A 26 -16.85 -13.60 42.97
C ARG A 26 -15.57 -14.22 42.35
N LYS A 27 -14.41 -13.54 42.37
CA LYS A 27 -13.61 -13.21 43.59
C LYS A 27 -12.60 -12.07 43.37
N LYS A 28 -12.30 -11.31 44.45
CA LYS A 28 -11.11 -10.43 44.54
C LYS A 28 -9.83 -11.25 44.74
N ARG A 29 -8.71 -10.84 44.15
CA ARG A 29 -7.35 -11.23 44.60
C ARG A 29 -6.36 -10.10 44.29
N THR A 30 -5.79 -9.51 45.33
CA THR A 30 -4.68 -8.55 45.24
C THR A 30 -3.35 -9.27 45.21
N LEU A 31 -2.45 -8.90 44.29
CA LEU A 31 -1.03 -9.20 44.39
C LEU A 31 -0.23 -8.06 43.76
N ASN A 32 0.75 -7.52 44.48
CA ASN A 32 1.72 -6.57 43.91
C ASN A 32 2.56 -7.29 42.83
N SER A 33 3.02 -6.54 41.84
CA SER A 33 4.03 -6.99 40.87
C SER A 33 4.94 -5.81 40.49
N PRO A 34 6.25 -6.02 40.30
CA PRO A 34 7.20 -4.96 39.97
C PRO A 34 6.96 -4.38 38.55
N PRO A 35 7.54 -3.22 38.21
CA PRO A 35 7.28 -2.55 36.94
C PRO A 35 7.61 -3.47 35.76
N ARG A 36 6.61 -3.66 34.90
CA ARG A 36 6.71 -4.49 33.71
C ARG A 36 7.52 -3.72 32.66
N ALA A 37 8.67 -4.26 32.27
CA ALA A 37 9.44 -3.72 31.15
C ALA A 37 8.58 -3.65 29.88
N MET A 38 8.86 -2.67 29.02
CA MET A 38 8.15 -2.38 27.77
C MET A 38 7.90 -3.68 26.96
N ALA A 39 6.65 -4.09 26.89
CA ALA A 39 6.20 -5.12 25.95
C ALA A 39 5.75 -4.41 24.67
N ALA A 40 6.37 -4.73 23.54
CA ALA A 40 6.04 -4.13 22.25
C ALA A 40 4.58 -4.40 21.89
N ALA A 41 3.80 -3.33 21.77
CA ALA A 41 2.43 -3.36 21.30
C ALA A 41 2.39 -2.82 19.88
N ARG A 42 1.67 -3.50 18.97
CA ARG A 42 1.29 -2.92 17.67
C ARG A 42 0.64 -1.56 17.89
N GLY A 43 0.97 -0.59 17.04
CA GLY A 43 0.43 0.76 17.10
C GLY A 43 -1.09 0.73 16.94
N LYS A 44 -1.81 0.84 18.06
CA LYS A 44 -3.24 1.10 18.07
C LYS A 44 -3.47 2.57 18.36
N ASN A 45 -4.29 3.23 17.54
CA ASN A 45 -4.77 4.57 17.85
C ASN A 45 -5.73 4.54 19.07
N GLU A 46 -6.18 5.71 19.54
CA GLU A 46 -7.05 5.79 20.73
C GLU A 46 -8.40 5.06 20.56
N SER A 47 -8.85 4.78 19.33
CA SER A 47 -10.06 3.98 19.05
C SER A 47 -9.78 2.47 18.91
N GLY A 48 -8.53 2.03 18.98
CA GLY A 48 -8.13 0.62 18.96
C GLY A 48 -7.86 0.02 17.56
N ALA A 49 -7.92 0.82 16.50
CA ALA A 49 -7.58 0.43 15.13
C ALA A 49 -6.05 0.42 14.91
N GLU A 50 -5.56 -0.44 14.01
CA GLU A 50 -4.13 -0.50 13.66
C GLU A 50 -3.72 0.76 12.88
N SER A 51 -2.55 1.32 13.21
CA SER A 51 -1.99 2.52 12.57
C SER A 51 -0.49 2.38 12.33
N TRP A 52 -0.02 2.84 11.16
CA TRP A 52 1.41 2.89 10.83
C TRP A 52 2.16 4.05 11.51
N TYR A 53 1.45 4.94 12.21
CA TYR A 53 2.07 5.92 13.09
C TYR A 53 1.34 6.10 14.42
N THR A 54 2.04 6.66 15.40
CA THR A 54 1.44 7.21 16.63
C THR A 54 2.09 8.52 17.01
N ILE A 55 1.30 9.51 17.40
CA ILE A 55 1.77 10.77 18.01
C ILE A 55 1.39 10.77 19.49
N ARG A 56 2.34 11.14 20.37
CA ARG A 56 2.11 11.24 21.83
C ARG A 56 2.79 12.48 22.40
N ALA A 57 2.08 13.24 23.22
CA ALA A 57 2.69 14.28 24.04
C ALA A 57 3.64 13.65 25.07
N ALA A 58 4.84 14.21 25.20
CA ALA A 58 5.89 13.78 26.11
C ALA A 58 6.16 14.85 27.19
N ALA A 59 6.97 14.50 28.19
CA ALA A 59 7.40 15.46 29.20
C ALA A 59 8.26 16.58 28.59
N ASN A 60 8.40 17.70 29.32
CA ASN A 60 9.27 18.83 28.94
C ASN A 60 8.93 19.52 27.61
N ASN A 61 7.63 19.64 27.30
CA ASN A 61 7.12 20.29 26.09
C ASN A 61 7.67 19.66 24.80
N ALA A 62 7.75 18.33 24.80
CA ALA A 62 8.16 17.52 23.66
C ALA A 62 6.99 16.63 23.19
N ALA A 63 7.13 16.03 22.01
CA ALA A 63 6.29 14.93 21.56
C ALA A 63 7.13 13.77 21.04
N ASP A 64 6.67 12.55 21.28
CA ASP A 64 7.20 11.33 20.69
C ASP A 64 6.30 10.95 19.51
N ILE A 65 6.89 10.85 18.32
CA ILE A 65 6.23 10.41 17.10
C ILE A 65 6.89 9.10 16.68
N SER A 66 6.10 8.07 16.35
CA SER A 66 6.61 6.80 15.83
C SER A 66 6.01 6.52 14.46
N ILE A 67 6.84 6.19 13.46
CA ILE A 67 6.47 5.73 12.12
C ILE A 67 6.93 4.29 11.97
N TYR A 68 6.03 3.36 12.28
CA TYR A 68 6.27 1.93 12.43
C TYR A 68 5.27 1.20 11.52
N ASP A 69 5.74 0.36 10.60
CA ASP A 69 5.00 -0.16 9.43
C ASP A 69 4.95 0.81 8.22
N GLU A 70 4.12 0.48 7.22
CA GLU A 70 4.12 1.06 5.87
C GLU A 70 3.37 2.41 5.78
N ILE A 71 4.06 3.44 5.27
CA ILE A 71 3.53 4.80 5.13
C ILE A 71 2.41 4.81 4.08
N GLY A 72 1.23 5.34 4.44
CA GLY A 72 0.04 5.29 3.59
C GLY A 72 -0.73 3.95 3.67
N GLY A 73 -0.25 2.99 4.47
CA GLY A 73 -0.94 1.72 4.72
C GLY A 73 -2.28 1.90 5.44
N TRP A 74 -3.10 0.85 5.44
CA TRP A 74 -4.38 0.79 6.20
C TRP A 74 -5.41 1.88 5.88
N GLY A 75 -5.26 2.59 4.74
CA GLY A 75 -6.10 3.74 4.39
C GLY A 75 -5.78 5.01 5.18
N ILE A 76 -4.66 5.02 5.92
CA ILE A 76 -4.23 6.12 6.78
C ILE A 76 -3.31 7.04 5.96
N SER A 77 -3.84 8.21 5.59
CA SER A 77 -3.10 9.25 4.86
C SER A 77 -2.40 10.24 5.80
N ALA A 78 -1.48 11.04 5.24
CA ALA A 78 -0.81 12.13 5.94
C ALA A 78 -1.75 13.24 6.45
N HIS A 79 -3.03 13.25 6.06
CA HIS A 79 -4.02 14.20 6.58
C HIS A 79 -4.23 14.03 8.09
N TRP A 80 -4.42 12.80 8.58
CA TRP A 80 -4.61 12.55 10.02
C TRP A 80 -3.33 12.84 10.82
N PHE A 81 -2.16 12.54 10.24
CA PHE A 81 -0.87 12.94 10.80
C PHE A 81 -0.77 14.48 10.96
N ALA A 82 -1.24 15.24 9.97
CA ALA A 82 -1.26 16.71 10.03
C ALA A 82 -2.21 17.24 11.13
N GLU A 83 -3.41 16.65 11.27
CA GLU A 83 -4.36 17.03 12.32
C GLU A 83 -3.80 16.74 13.73
N GLU A 84 -3.24 15.55 13.95
CA GLU A 84 -2.61 15.18 15.23
C GLU A 84 -1.37 16.04 15.54
N LEU A 85 -0.54 16.36 14.54
CA LEU A 85 0.61 17.24 14.71
C LEU A 85 0.20 18.66 15.10
N VAL A 86 -0.89 19.19 14.52
CA VAL A 86 -1.45 20.50 14.92
C VAL A 86 -2.07 20.44 16.33
N ALA A 87 -2.72 19.32 16.69
CA ALA A 87 -3.34 19.13 17.99
C ALA A 87 -2.35 19.12 19.17
N LEU A 88 -1.06 18.82 18.93
CA LEU A 88 0.01 18.94 19.93
C LEU A 88 0.26 20.39 20.40
N GLY A 89 -0.10 21.39 19.59
CA GLY A 89 0.16 22.80 19.90
C GLY A 89 1.65 23.16 19.96
N SER A 90 2.00 24.11 20.83
CA SER A 90 3.33 24.75 20.85
C SER A 90 4.42 23.93 21.55
N ILE A 91 4.79 22.78 20.99
CA ILE A 91 5.92 21.96 21.46
C ILE A 91 7.28 22.50 20.97
N THR A 92 8.33 22.25 21.75
CA THR A 92 9.72 22.68 21.49
C THR A 92 10.61 21.58 20.92
N GLN A 93 10.26 20.30 21.10
CA GLN A 93 11.02 19.16 20.58
C GLN A 93 10.10 18.04 20.06
N ILE A 94 10.51 17.40 18.97
CA ILE A 94 9.91 16.18 18.43
C ILE A 94 10.99 15.08 18.45
N ASN A 95 10.70 13.96 19.10
CA ASN A 95 11.48 12.73 19.00
C ASN A 95 10.79 11.84 17.97
N LEU A 96 11.39 11.66 16.80
CA LEU A 96 10.83 10.88 15.69
C LEU A 96 11.50 9.52 15.60
N HIS A 97 10.75 8.49 15.95
CA HIS A 97 11.15 7.08 15.95
C HIS A 97 10.71 6.40 14.65
N ILE A 98 11.65 5.78 13.92
CA ILE A 98 11.41 5.21 12.59
C ILE A 98 11.78 3.71 12.58
N HIS A 99 10.79 2.89 12.23
CA HIS A 99 10.94 1.46 11.96
C HIS A 99 10.01 1.06 10.80
N SER A 100 10.35 1.52 9.59
CA SER A 100 9.43 1.52 8.44
C SER A 100 10.11 1.09 7.14
N PRO A 101 9.42 0.33 6.27
CA PRO A 101 9.91 -0.07 4.95
C PRO A 101 9.73 1.05 3.89
N GLY A 102 9.18 2.20 4.29
CA GLY A 102 8.71 3.24 3.39
C GLY A 102 7.23 3.07 3.05
N GLY A 103 6.82 3.45 1.84
CA GLY A 103 5.44 3.40 1.39
C GLY A 103 5.11 4.52 0.40
N SER A 104 3.94 5.13 0.54
CA SER A 104 3.44 6.22 -0.30
C SER A 104 4.40 7.41 -0.39
N ILE A 105 4.78 7.77 -1.62
CA ILE A 105 5.65 8.92 -1.92
C ILE A 105 4.97 10.23 -1.51
N PHE A 106 3.69 10.41 -1.85
CA PHE A 106 2.96 11.64 -1.57
C PHE A 106 2.72 11.85 -0.07
N ASP A 107 2.33 10.80 0.66
CA ASP A 107 2.17 10.88 2.13
C ASP A 107 3.53 11.14 2.81
N GLY A 108 4.59 10.44 2.38
CA GLY A 108 5.92 10.64 2.94
C GLY A 108 6.48 12.05 2.72
N LEU A 109 6.26 12.64 1.53
CA LEU A 109 6.62 14.03 1.23
C LEU A 109 5.76 15.03 2.02
N ALA A 110 4.46 14.77 2.21
CA ALA A 110 3.61 15.60 3.05
C ALA A 110 4.12 15.60 4.51
N ILE A 111 4.42 14.43 5.08
CA ILE A 111 4.98 14.27 6.43
C ILE A 111 6.33 14.98 6.56
N TYR A 112 7.24 14.78 5.60
CA TYR A 112 8.53 15.48 5.57
C TYR A 112 8.35 17.00 5.62
N ASN A 113 7.49 17.55 4.76
CA ASN A 113 7.23 18.99 4.68
C ASN A 113 6.57 19.55 5.96
N LEU A 114 5.63 18.82 6.55
CA LEU A 114 5.01 19.16 7.83
C LEU A 114 6.06 19.25 8.95
N LEU A 115 6.93 18.24 9.05
CA LEU A 115 7.98 18.19 10.08
C LEU A 115 9.11 19.20 9.83
N LYS A 116 9.49 19.45 8.57
CA LYS A 116 10.50 20.46 8.19
C LYS A 116 10.05 21.85 8.62
N ASN A 117 8.79 22.20 8.31
CA ASN A 117 8.17 23.48 8.65
C ASN A 117 7.79 23.63 10.13
N HIS A 118 7.69 22.53 10.89
CA HIS A 118 7.36 22.60 12.32
C HIS A 118 8.49 23.26 13.12
N PRO A 119 8.22 24.28 13.98
CA PRO A 119 9.26 25.07 14.66
C PRO A 119 10.02 24.30 15.75
N ALA A 120 9.46 23.20 16.25
CA ALA A 120 10.16 22.31 17.18
C ALA A 120 11.48 21.77 16.58
N ARG A 121 12.42 21.45 17.46
CA ARG A 121 13.65 20.73 17.11
C ARG A 121 13.33 19.25 16.86
N LYS A 122 13.77 18.70 15.72
CA LYS A 122 13.56 17.29 15.35
C LYS A 122 14.79 16.46 15.72
N VAL A 123 14.60 15.45 16.59
CA VAL A 123 15.60 14.41 16.88
C VAL A 123 15.07 13.11 16.29
N VAL A 124 15.77 12.54 15.32
CA VAL A 124 15.34 11.32 14.62
C VAL A 124 16.11 10.12 15.16
N TYR A 125 15.41 9.02 15.40
CA TYR A 125 15.93 7.74 15.81
C TYR A 125 15.49 6.69 14.79
N VAL A 126 16.44 5.98 14.17
CA VAL A 126 16.11 4.81 13.33
C VAL A 126 16.22 3.56 14.19
N ASP A 127 15.11 3.13 14.79
CA ASP A 127 15.09 2.06 15.80
C ASP A 127 15.31 0.65 15.23
N GLY A 128 15.33 0.50 13.91
CA GLY A 128 15.88 -0.69 13.26
C GLY A 128 15.97 -0.59 11.73
N VAL A 129 14.99 0.05 11.08
CA VAL A 129 15.00 0.18 9.62
C VAL A 129 14.32 1.48 9.14
N ALA A 130 14.96 2.17 8.21
CA ALA A 130 14.40 3.30 7.46
C ALA A 130 14.65 3.08 5.96
N CYS A 131 13.69 2.48 5.25
CA CYS A 131 13.78 2.24 3.81
C CYS A 131 12.93 3.24 3.02
N SER A 132 13.36 3.54 1.79
CA SER A 132 12.53 4.29 0.81
C SER A 132 12.01 5.61 1.40
N MET A 133 10.70 5.90 1.34
CA MET A 133 10.16 7.15 1.91
C MET A 133 10.42 7.36 3.41
N ALA A 134 10.67 6.30 4.18
CA ALA A 134 11.03 6.45 5.60
C ALA A 134 12.44 7.05 5.77
N SER A 135 13.38 6.78 4.86
CA SER A 135 14.70 7.43 4.87
C SER A 135 14.63 8.89 4.39
N VAL A 136 13.73 9.23 3.45
CA VAL A 136 13.44 10.65 3.09
C VAL A 136 12.95 11.41 4.33
N ILE A 137 11.97 10.86 5.06
CA ILE A 137 11.46 11.48 6.30
C ILE A 137 12.57 11.63 7.34
N ALA A 138 13.47 10.64 7.48
CA ALA A 138 14.57 10.72 8.42
C ALA A 138 15.49 11.95 8.20
N MET A 139 15.62 12.44 6.96
CA MET A 139 16.45 13.62 6.64
C MET A 139 15.93 14.94 7.26
N VAL A 140 14.76 14.95 7.90
CA VAL A 140 14.26 16.10 8.67
C VAL A 140 14.98 16.29 10.03
N GLY A 141 15.78 15.30 10.45
CA GLY A 141 16.44 15.26 11.75
C GLY A 141 17.72 16.08 11.86
N ASP A 142 17.85 16.76 12.99
CA ASP A 142 19.09 17.39 13.46
C ASP A 142 19.24 17.19 14.99
N PRO A 143 19.76 16.03 15.44
CA PRO A 143 20.38 14.95 14.66
C PRO A 143 19.43 13.84 14.21
N VAL A 144 19.93 13.02 13.29
CA VAL A 144 19.55 11.64 12.97
C VAL A 144 20.50 10.69 13.71
N ILE A 145 19.95 9.75 14.45
CA ILE A 145 20.65 8.81 15.33
C ILE A 145 20.30 7.38 14.91
N MET A 146 21.33 6.55 14.68
CA MET A 146 21.17 5.16 14.24
C MET A 146 21.96 4.19 15.14
N PRO A 147 21.34 3.12 15.66
CA PRO A 147 22.07 1.98 16.21
C PRO A 147 23.01 1.33 15.19
N GLU A 148 24.12 0.75 15.65
CA GLU A 148 25.04 -0.05 14.81
C GLU A 148 24.35 -1.18 14.03
N ASN A 149 23.28 -1.76 14.61
CA ASN A 149 22.48 -2.82 14.00
C ASN A 149 21.27 -2.32 13.21
N ALA A 150 21.06 -1.01 13.07
CA ALA A 150 20.01 -0.44 12.24
C ALA A 150 20.48 -0.25 10.78
N MET A 151 19.52 -0.26 9.87
CA MET A 151 19.74 -0.13 8.42
C MET A 151 18.95 1.02 7.83
N MET A 152 19.56 1.75 6.91
CA MET A 152 18.87 2.66 5.99
C MET A 152 18.96 2.10 4.58
N MET A 153 17.92 2.30 3.77
CA MET A 153 17.98 2.04 2.34
C MET A 153 17.39 3.21 1.56
N ILE A 154 18.07 3.59 0.49
CA ILE A 154 17.60 4.57 -0.49
C ILE A 154 17.56 3.94 -1.88
N HIS A 155 16.50 4.22 -2.64
CA HIS A 155 16.32 3.71 -3.99
C HIS A 155 15.44 4.66 -4.81
N ARG A 156 15.48 4.53 -6.14
CA ARG A 156 14.57 5.25 -7.04
C ARG A 156 13.10 5.06 -6.67
N PRO A 157 12.23 6.06 -6.89
CA PRO A 157 10.79 5.87 -6.93
C PRO A 157 10.41 4.64 -7.75
N ARG A 158 9.64 3.72 -7.16
CA ARG A 158 9.11 2.54 -7.85
C ARG A 158 7.60 2.44 -7.64
N GLY A 159 6.92 1.88 -8.62
CA GLY A 159 5.50 1.56 -8.56
C GLY A 159 5.06 0.78 -9.80
N ILE A 160 3.78 0.47 -9.86
CA ILE A 160 3.19 -0.40 -10.89
C ILE A 160 2.08 0.38 -11.59
N ALA A 161 2.11 0.40 -12.92
CA ALA A 161 1.08 0.97 -13.77
C ALA A 161 0.61 -0.04 -14.82
N GLY A 162 -0.62 0.14 -15.28
CA GLY A 162 -1.23 -0.61 -16.37
C GLY A 162 -2.30 0.26 -17.03
N GLY A 163 -2.41 0.16 -18.35
CA GLY A 163 -3.21 1.07 -19.18
C GLY A 163 -2.69 1.08 -20.62
N GLU A 164 -2.97 2.14 -21.34
CA GLU A 164 -2.39 2.38 -22.66
C GLU A 164 -0.90 2.76 -22.57
N SER A 165 -0.21 2.76 -23.72
CA SER A 165 1.21 3.10 -23.75
C SER A 165 1.49 4.57 -23.39
N SER A 166 0.49 5.46 -23.48
CA SER A 166 0.54 6.82 -22.93
C SER A 166 0.63 6.77 -21.40
N ASP A 167 -0.31 6.09 -20.76
CA ASP A 167 -0.49 6.05 -19.31
C ASP A 167 0.78 5.51 -18.61
N ILE A 168 1.41 4.49 -19.21
CA ILE A 168 2.65 3.91 -18.71
C ILE A 168 3.84 4.88 -18.85
N ARG A 169 3.89 5.70 -19.91
CA ARG A 169 4.93 6.74 -20.08
C ARG A 169 4.68 7.90 -19.12
N ASP A 170 3.45 8.39 -19.01
CA ASP A 170 3.07 9.46 -18.08
C ASP A 170 3.37 9.08 -16.62
N TYR A 171 3.23 7.79 -16.28
CA TYR A 171 3.61 7.26 -14.98
C TYR A 171 5.13 7.16 -14.77
N ALA A 172 5.90 6.76 -15.79
CA ALA A 172 7.37 6.78 -15.72
C ALA A 172 7.88 8.22 -15.55
N ASP A 173 7.38 9.15 -16.36
CA ASP A 173 7.62 10.60 -16.25
C ASP A 173 7.27 11.15 -14.86
N LEU A 174 6.24 10.60 -14.19
CA LEU A 174 5.88 10.96 -12.82
C LEU A 174 6.91 10.44 -11.80
N LEU A 175 7.40 9.20 -11.95
CA LEU A 175 8.45 8.64 -11.09
C LEU A 175 9.77 9.43 -11.23
N ASP A 176 10.17 9.79 -12.45
CA ASP A 176 11.36 10.62 -12.71
C ASP A 176 11.22 12.02 -12.08
N LYS A 177 10.02 12.63 -12.15
CA LYS A 177 9.72 13.88 -11.44
C LYS A 177 9.85 13.70 -9.92
N MET A 178 9.38 12.59 -9.36
CA MET A 178 9.55 12.31 -7.92
C MET A 178 11.02 12.10 -7.55
N GLU A 179 11.84 11.48 -8.41
CA GLU A 179 13.29 11.35 -8.20
C GLU A 179 13.95 12.74 -8.10
N SER A 180 13.59 13.65 -9.01
CA SER A 180 14.08 15.04 -8.99
C SER A 180 13.68 15.83 -7.74
N VAL A 181 12.60 15.43 -7.05
CA VAL A 181 12.13 16.07 -5.80
C VAL A 181 12.84 15.49 -4.57
N ILE A 182 13.17 14.20 -4.53
CA ILE A 182 13.84 13.58 -3.39
C ILE A 182 15.37 13.79 -3.39
N ILE A 183 16.00 13.92 -4.56
CA ILE A 183 17.46 14.13 -4.65
C ILE A 183 17.93 15.35 -3.83
N PRO A 184 17.31 16.55 -3.93
CA PRO A 184 17.70 17.71 -3.14
C PRO A 184 17.62 17.49 -1.62
N ILE A 185 16.67 16.68 -1.14
CA ILE A 185 16.49 16.40 0.30
C ILE A 185 17.71 15.64 0.85
N TYR A 186 18.17 14.61 0.14
CA TYR A 186 19.37 13.87 0.52
C TYR A 186 20.65 14.70 0.31
N ALA A 187 20.73 15.48 -0.77
CA ALA A 187 21.88 16.35 -1.02
C ALA A 187 22.05 17.42 0.07
N GLU A 188 20.94 18.05 0.53
CA GLU A 188 20.95 18.99 1.66
C GLU A 188 21.49 18.36 2.95
N LYS A 189 21.07 17.13 3.27
CA LYS A 189 21.48 16.44 4.50
C LYS A 189 22.91 15.89 4.45
N THR A 190 23.30 15.31 3.32
CA THR A 190 24.59 14.58 3.17
C THR A 190 25.75 15.46 2.71
N GLY A 191 25.46 16.60 2.05
CA GLY A 191 26.46 17.42 1.36
C GLY A 191 27.03 16.80 0.07
N LYS A 192 26.47 15.68 -0.40
CA LYS A 192 26.85 15.03 -1.68
C LYS A 192 26.29 15.79 -2.88
N SER A 193 26.87 15.57 -4.07
CA SER A 193 26.30 16.13 -5.30
C SER A 193 24.96 15.46 -5.66
N PRO A 194 24.07 16.13 -6.40
CA PRO A 194 22.85 15.52 -6.92
C PRO A 194 23.11 14.24 -7.72
N ASP A 195 24.20 14.20 -8.50
CA ASP A 195 24.59 13.05 -9.32
C ASP A 195 25.04 11.86 -8.46
N ASP A 196 25.79 12.10 -7.37
CA ASP A 196 26.16 11.05 -6.41
C ASP A 196 24.92 10.44 -5.75
N ILE A 197 23.96 11.28 -5.35
CA ILE A 197 22.68 10.82 -4.78
C ILE A 197 21.89 10.02 -5.82
N ALA A 198 21.79 10.49 -7.06
CA ALA A 198 21.13 9.75 -8.15
C ALA A 198 21.77 8.38 -8.40
N ALA A 199 23.10 8.26 -8.31
CA ALA A 199 23.81 6.99 -8.43
C ALA A 199 23.54 6.04 -7.24
N LEU A 200 23.42 6.56 -6.02
CA LEU A 200 23.07 5.74 -4.85
C LEU A 200 21.59 5.27 -4.90
N LEU A 201 20.68 6.14 -5.36
CA LEU A 201 19.27 5.79 -5.60
C LEU A 201 19.13 4.74 -6.72
N ALA A 202 19.93 4.87 -7.79
CA ALA A 202 19.98 3.90 -8.89
C ALA A 202 20.36 2.49 -8.42
N SER A 203 21.26 2.41 -7.45
CA SER A 203 21.89 1.16 -7.01
C SER A 203 21.10 0.39 -5.94
N GLU A 204 19.96 0.93 -5.48
CA GLU A 204 19.24 0.47 -4.28
C GLU A 204 20.19 0.31 -3.07
N THR A 205 20.80 1.42 -2.66
CA THR A 205 21.89 1.40 -1.67
C THR A 205 21.37 1.13 -0.27
N TRP A 206 21.81 -0.01 0.31
CA TRP A 206 21.65 -0.37 1.72
C TRP A 206 22.87 0.07 2.52
N MET A 207 22.65 0.67 3.70
CA MET A 207 23.70 1.19 4.59
C MET A 207 23.40 0.86 6.05
N SER A 208 24.41 0.37 6.78
CA SER A 208 24.38 0.29 8.25
C SER A 208 24.40 1.68 8.90
N GLY A 209 24.06 1.77 10.19
CA GLY A 209 24.16 3.04 10.94
C GLY A 209 25.55 3.70 10.89
N ALA A 210 26.63 2.92 10.87
CA ALA A 210 27.99 3.43 10.74
C ALA A 210 28.29 3.98 9.33
N GLU A 211 27.79 3.32 8.29
CA GLU A 211 27.90 3.80 6.90
C GLU A 211 27.05 5.04 6.68
N CYS A 212 25.84 5.12 7.24
CA CYS A 212 25.00 6.31 7.18
C CYS A 212 25.70 7.54 7.78
N VAL A 213 26.43 7.39 8.88
CA VAL A 213 27.25 8.49 9.45
C VAL A 213 28.42 8.85 8.54
N ARG A 214 29.12 7.85 8.00
CA ARG A 214 30.25 8.05 7.07
C ARG A 214 29.84 8.73 5.75
N GLU A 215 28.63 8.45 5.27
CA GLU A 215 28.05 8.98 4.03
C GLU A 215 27.15 10.22 4.25
N GLY A 216 27.00 10.70 5.49
CA GLY A 216 26.25 11.93 5.82
C GLY A 216 24.72 11.79 5.94
N PHE A 217 24.17 10.58 5.83
CA PHE A 217 22.73 10.32 6.04
C PHE A 217 22.33 10.31 7.53
N ALA A 218 23.30 10.11 8.43
CA ALA A 218 23.09 10.18 9.89
C ALA A 218 24.18 11.00 10.58
N ASP A 219 23.89 11.54 11.77
CA ASP A 219 24.86 12.37 12.52
C ASP A 219 25.54 11.58 13.64
N LYS A 220 24.90 10.53 14.17
CA LYS A 220 25.41 9.74 15.29
C LYS A 220 25.08 8.26 15.15
N VAL A 221 26.09 7.42 15.34
CA VAL A 221 25.92 5.99 15.57
C VAL A 221 25.89 5.72 17.08
N ILE A 222 25.00 4.84 17.53
CA ILE A 222 24.89 4.40 18.93
C ILE A 222 25.01 2.88 19.05
N GLN A 223 25.29 2.40 20.26
CA GLN A 223 25.38 0.97 20.56
C GLN A 223 24.13 0.20 20.13
N PRO A 224 24.25 -1.10 19.76
CA PRO A 224 23.13 -1.89 19.28
C PRO A 224 21.93 -1.85 20.22
N VAL A 225 20.81 -1.33 19.73
CA VAL A 225 19.52 -1.39 20.44
C VAL A 225 18.85 -2.69 20.01
N ARG A 226 18.26 -3.44 20.97
CA ARG A 226 17.37 -4.53 20.59
C ARG A 226 16.19 -3.93 19.83
N ALA A 227 16.16 -4.07 18.51
CA ALA A 227 15.02 -3.69 17.69
C ALA A 227 13.77 -4.39 18.24
N MET A 228 12.80 -3.61 18.72
CA MET A 228 11.69 -4.10 19.54
C MET A 228 10.39 -4.28 18.75
N ALA A 229 10.41 -4.06 17.43
CA ALA A 229 9.27 -4.27 16.54
C ALA A 229 9.60 -5.37 15.52
N GLN A 230 8.60 -6.19 15.21
CA GLN A 230 8.65 -7.12 14.09
C GLN A 230 7.89 -6.48 12.92
N LEU A 231 8.62 -6.03 11.91
CA LEU A 231 8.05 -5.38 10.75
C LEU A 231 7.54 -6.42 9.74
N TYR A 232 6.22 -6.44 9.53
CA TYR A 232 5.56 -7.31 8.57
C TYR A 232 5.04 -6.50 7.37
N SER A 233 5.89 -6.22 6.38
CA SER A 233 5.44 -5.73 5.07
C SER A 233 6.02 -6.57 3.94
N LYS A 234 5.17 -6.92 2.95
CA LYS A 234 5.59 -7.61 1.72
C LYS A 234 6.49 -6.76 0.85
N ARG A 235 6.47 -5.43 0.99
CA ARG A 235 7.35 -4.50 0.25
C ARG A 235 8.84 -4.75 0.53
N LEU A 236 9.17 -5.36 1.67
CA LEU A 236 10.54 -5.80 1.96
C LEU A 236 11.02 -6.91 1.01
N GLU A 237 10.11 -7.73 0.49
CA GLU A 237 10.44 -8.78 -0.49
C GLU A 237 10.64 -8.22 -1.91
N GLU A 238 10.25 -6.95 -2.15
CA GLU A 238 10.37 -6.22 -3.43
C GLU A 238 11.70 -5.46 -3.59
N PHE A 239 12.63 -5.60 -2.63
CA PHE A 239 13.95 -4.97 -2.65
C PHE A 239 15.02 -5.96 -3.15
N GLU A 240 15.60 -5.69 -4.32
CA GLU A 240 16.48 -6.62 -5.05
C GLU A 240 17.83 -6.82 -4.38
N HIS A 241 18.39 -5.75 -3.79
CA HIS A 241 19.75 -5.71 -3.25
C HIS A 241 19.79 -5.88 -1.72
N MET A 242 18.68 -6.28 -1.08
CA MET A 242 18.61 -6.43 0.37
C MET A 242 19.64 -7.46 0.91
N PRO A 243 20.56 -7.04 1.82
CA PRO A 243 21.54 -7.92 2.42
C PRO A 243 20.92 -9.07 3.26
N GLN A 244 21.53 -10.25 3.22
CA GLN A 244 20.98 -11.47 3.86
C GLN A 244 20.89 -11.38 5.39
N ASN A 245 21.78 -10.63 6.03
CA ASN A 245 21.71 -10.32 7.46
C ASN A 245 20.46 -9.50 7.82
N VAL A 246 19.97 -8.64 6.91
CA VAL A 246 18.77 -7.83 7.11
C VAL A 246 17.51 -8.70 7.01
N LYS A 247 17.44 -9.60 6.03
CA LYS A 247 16.37 -10.62 5.93
C LYS A 247 16.21 -11.41 7.23
N ASN A 248 17.33 -11.87 7.79
CA ASN A 248 17.34 -12.65 9.04
C ASN A 248 16.97 -11.83 10.29
N MET A 249 17.21 -10.51 10.30
CA MET A 249 16.87 -9.62 11.42
C MET A 249 15.40 -9.21 11.43
N ILE A 250 14.77 -9.07 10.25
CA ILE A 250 13.40 -8.55 10.11
C ILE A 250 12.36 -9.68 10.12
N ILE A 251 12.68 -10.86 9.55
CA ILE A 251 11.68 -11.91 9.28
C ILE A 251 11.48 -12.90 10.45
N ALA A 252 12.45 -13.05 11.36
CA ALA A 252 12.43 -14.08 12.41
C ALA A 252 12.68 -13.55 13.84
N PRO A 253 11.88 -13.95 14.84
CA PRO A 253 12.13 -13.61 16.24
C PRO A 253 13.25 -14.49 16.82
N GLN A 254 14.49 -14.01 16.79
CA GLN A 254 15.63 -14.76 17.35
C GLN A 254 15.68 -14.68 18.89
N GLY A 255 14.87 -15.54 19.51
CA GLY A 255 15.08 -15.97 20.89
C GLY A 255 16.04 -17.16 20.95
N ASN A 256 17.35 -16.92 21.01
CA ASN A 256 18.29 -17.78 21.76
C ASN A 256 19.65 -17.11 21.97
N ALA A 257 20.33 -17.50 23.05
CA ALA A 257 21.63 -16.96 23.45
C ALA A 257 22.78 -17.93 23.18
N GLY A 258 23.97 -17.39 22.85
CA GLY A 258 25.24 -18.13 22.64
C GLY A 258 25.38 -18.66 21.21
N THR A 259 26.47 -18.45 20.49
CA THR A 259 27.89 -18.36 20.88
C THR A 259 28.68 -17.57 19.84
N LEU A 260 29.67 -16.78 20.27
CA LEU A 260 30.61 -16.11 19.36
C LEU A 260 31.65 -17.11 18.84
N THR A 261 31.74 -17.24 17.52
CA THR A 261 32.89 -17.87 16.83
C THR A 261 33.28 -17.01 15.64
N GLN A 262 34.43 -16.32 15.75
CA GLN A 262 35.06 -15.61 14.64
C GLN A 262 35.70 -16.61 13.66
N PRO A 263 35.73 -16.27 12.36
CA PRO A 263 36.79 -16.72 11.45
C PRO A 263 37.82 -15.60 11.23
N GLU A 264 39.10 -15.95 11.34
CA GLU A 264 40.24 -15.10 10.96
C GLU A 264 40.47 -15.08 9.42
N PRO A 265 41.24 -14.12 8.89
CA PRO A 265 41.22 -13.78 7.47
C PRO A 265 42.10 -14.68 6.58
N GLN A 266 41.71 -14.84 5.31
CA GLN A 266 42.52 -15.49 4.27
C GLN A 266 42.92 -14.52 3.14
N ALA A 267 44.01 -14.89 2.46
CA ALA A 267 44.90 -13.96 1.79
C ALA A 267 44.62 -13.76 0.28
N ILE A 268 45.25 -12.69 -0.21
CA ILE A 268 45.29 -12.22 -1.61
C ILE A 268 45.82 -13.33 -2.54
N VAL A 269 45.15 -13.52 -3.69
CA VAL A 269 45.68 -14.31 -4.83
C VAL A 269 45.57 -13.49 -6.10
N THR A 270 46.71 -13.29 -6.78
CA THR A 270 46.85 -12.62 -8.07
C THR A 270 46.72 -13.59 -9.25
N PRO A 271 46.14 -13.19 -10.39
CA PRO A 271 46.27 -13.91 -11.66
C PRO A 271 47.50 -13.42 -12.49
N PRO A 272 48.14 -14.30 -13.29
CA PRO A 272 49.30 -13.97 -14.13
C PRO A 272 48.92 -13.34 -15.49
N PRO A 273 49.89 -12.74 -16.22
CA PRO A 273 49.62 -11.84 -17.35
C PRO A 273 49.56 -12.51 -18.73
N VAL A 274 48.90 -11.87 -19.71
CA VAL A 274 48.93 -12.25 -21.12
C VAL A 274 49.27 -11.06 -22.03
N ALA A 275 50.16 -11.33 -22.98
CA ALA A 275 50.81 -10.51 -23.99
C ALA A 275 50.19 -9.16 -24.45
N VAL A 276 51.06 -8.15 -24.53
CA VAL A 276 50.89 -6.92 -25.32
C VAL A 276 51.15 -7.20 -26.80
N THR A 277 50.34 -6.66 -27.70
CA THR A 277 50.72 -6.47 -29.11
C THR A 277 50.51 -5.02 -29.55
N THR A 278 51.50 -4.49 -30.27
CA THR A 278 51.56 -3.11 -30.79
C THR A 278 51.06 -3.02 -32.23
N PRO A 279 50.52 -1.87 -32.65
CA PRO A 279 50.49 -1.47 -34.06
C PRO A 279 51.52 -0.37 -34.37
N SER A 280 52.17 -0.48 -35.53
CA SER A 280 53.09 0.53 -36.11
C SER A 280 52.34 1.50 -37.05
N PRO A 281 52.94 2.67 -37.42
CA PRO A 281 52.15 3.82 -37.92
C PRO A 281 52.27 4.14 -39.42
N GLN A 282 51.16 4.66 -39.99
CA GLN A 282 51.05 5.67 -41.08
C GLN A 282 51.67 5.37 -42.48
N PRO A 283 51.38 6.14 -43.57
CA PRO A 283 50.89 7.53 -43.64
C PRO A 283 49.61 7.80 -44.48
N ALA A 284 49.18 9.06 -44.47
CA ALA A 284 47.94 9.56 -45.09
C ALA A 284 48.19 10.26 -46.44
N THR A 285 47.13 10.36 -47.28
CA THR A 285 47.04 11.40 -48.33
C THR A 285 45.60 11.69 -48.76
N THR A 286 45.25 12.99 -48.80
CA THR A 286 44.23 13.66 -49.64
C THR A 286 42.76 13.20 -49.65
N ALA A 287 41.87 14.09 -49.18
CA ALA A 287 40.49 14.24 -49.66
C ALA A 287 40.47 15.08 -50.97
N PRO A 288 39.41 15.06 -51.81
CA PRO A 288 38.11 15.65 -51.44
C PRO A 288 36.87 14.80 -51.83
N GLY A 289 35.78 14.93 -51.06
CA GLY A 289 34.50 14.23 -51.33
C GLY A 289 33.69 13.91 -50.07
N THR A 290 33.59 14.85 -49.13
CA THR A 290 33.27 14.57 -47.72
C THR A 290 31.81 14.21 -47.42
N ASP A 291 30.87 14.48 -48.32
CA ASP A 291 29.45 14.16 -48.07
C ASP A 291 29.12 12.72 -48.48
N GLU A 292 29.45 12.30 -49.70
CA GLU A 292 28.95 11.04 -50.25
C GLU A 292 29.54 9.79 -49.57
N ILE A 293 30.83 9.81 -49.21
CA ILE A 293 31.47 8.68 -48.49
C ILE A 293 30.92 8.56 -47.07
N THR A 294 30.72 9.70 -46.39
CA THR A 294 30.20 9.75 -45.01
C THR A 294 28.73 9.33 -44.95
N LEU A 295 27.90 9.75 -45.91
CA LEU A 295 26.51 9.29 -46.05
C LEU A 295 26.43 7.79 -46.36
N ARG A 296 27.26 7.26 -47.27
CA ARG A 296 27.31 5.82 -47.57
C ARG A 296 27.74 4.99 -46.35
N ALA A 297 28.68 5.48 -45.54
CA ALA A 297 29.11 4.82 -44.32
C ALA A 297 27.99 4.78 -43.25
N ARG A 298 27.29 5.89 -43.02
CA ARG A 298 26.13 5.95 -42.10
C ARG A 298 25.00 5.03 -42.55
N PHE A 299 24.64 5.05 -43.83
CA PHE A 299 23.62 4.17 -44.38
C PHE A 299 23.99 2.68 -44.18
N GLN A 300 25.26 2.29 -44.41
CA GLN A 300 25.72 0.92 -44.14
C GLN A 300 25.73 0.54 -42.65
N GLU A 301 25.80 1.51 -41.74
CA GLU A 301 25.66 1.27 -40.30
C GLU A 301 24.19 1.12 -39.90
N GLU A 302 23.31 1.99 -40.37
CA GLU A 302 21.85 1.90 -40.19
C GLU A 302 21.29 0.57 -40.74
N GLN A 303 21.71 0.14 -41.93
CA GLN A 303 21.31 -1.16 -42.49
C GLN A 303 21.80 -2.34 -41.61
N ARG A 304 23.01 -2.28 -41.04
CA ARG A 304 23.50 -3.31 -40.10
C ARG A 304 22.70 -3.31 -38.79
N GLN A 305 22.34 -2.14 -38.26
CA GLN A 305 21.49 -2.02 -37.08
C GLN A 305 20.08 -2.58 -37.35
N ARG A 306 19.46 -2.28 -38.51
CA ARG A 306 18.17 -2.85 -38.92
C ARG A 306 18.20 -4.38 -38.96
N ILE A 307 19.19 -4.97 -39.65
CA ILE A 307 19.33 -6.42 -39.79
C ILE A 307 19.54 -7.10 -38.42
N SER A 308 20.41 -6.54 -37.57
CA SER A 308 20.63 -7.02 -36.20
C SER A 308 19.35 -6.95 -35.35
N GLY A 309 18.61 -5.85 -35.42
CA GLY A 309 17.33 -5.67 -34.71
C GLY A 309 16.29 -6.71 -35.12
N ILE A 310 16.12 -6.95 -36.42
CA ILE A 310 15.19 -7.97 -36.96
C ILE A 310 15.62 -9.38 -36.49
N GLN A 311 16.92 -9.70 -36.55
CA GLN A 311 17.42 -11.00 -36.08
C GLN A 311 17.17 -11.22 -34.59
N ASN A 312 17.33 -10.19 -33.75
CA ASN A 312 17.07 -10.29 -32.31
C ASN A 312 15.58 -10.52 -31.99
N VAL A 313 14.66 -9.84 -32.69
CA VAL A 313 13.20 -10.03 -32.51
C VAL A 313 12.78 -11.47 -32.82
N PHE A 314 13.27 -12.05 -33.92
CA PHE A 314 12.94 -13.42 -34.30
C PHE A 314 13.71 -14.47 -33.49
N GLY A 315 14.93 -14.16 -33.02
CA GLY A 315 15.76 -15.05 -32.21
C GLY A 315 15.09 -15.52 -30.91
N MET A 316 14.21 -14.71 -30.32
CA MET A 316 13.44 -15.07 -29.12
C MET A 316 12.50 -16.27 -29.32
N PHE A 317 12.11 -16.59 -30.57
CA PHE A 317 11.16 -17.65 -30.90
C PHE A 317 11.85 -18.91 -31.48
N GLY A 318 13.18 -18.92 -31.53
CA GLY A 318 13.98 -19.94 -32.21
C GLY A 318 13.72 -19.99 -33.72
N ASN A 319 14.23 -21.02 -34.39
CA ASN A 319 14.13 -21.16 -35.86
C ASN A 319 12.70 -21.36 -36.41
N ARG A 320 11.65 -21.32 -35.56
CA ARG A 320 10.25 -21.58 -35.91
C ARG A 320 9.68 -20.60 -36.94
N HIS A 321 10.19 -19.36 -37.00
CA HIS A 321 9.76 -18.33 -37.94
C HIS A 321 10.90 -17.86 -38.88
N GLY A 322 11.90 -18.72 -39.13
CA GLY A 322 13.10 -18.37 -39.90
C GLY A 322 12.84 -17.90 -41.34
N GLU A 323 11.83 -18.43 -42.02
CA GLU A 323 11.45 -17.98 -43.37
C GLU A 323 10.89 -16.55 -43.37
N LEU A 324 10.06 -16.22 -42.38
CA LEU A 324 9.50 -14.87 -42.21
C LEU A 324 10.58 -13.86 -41.81
N MET A 325 11.55 -14.28 -40.99
CA MET A 325 12.75 -13.48 -40.69
C MET A 325 13.54 -13.17 -41.96
N ALA A 326 13.79 -14.17 -42.82
CA ALA A 326 14.51 -14.00 -44.08
C ALA A 326 13.77 -13.04 -45.04
N GLN A 327 12.45 -13.12 -45.11
CA GLN A 327 11.61 -12.17 -45.87
C GLN A 327 11.72 -10.74 -45.31
N CYS A 328 11.70 -10.56 -43.98
CA CYS A 328 11.86 -9.24 -43.35
C CYS A 328 13.27 -8.66 -43.52
N ILE A 329 14.31 -9.49 -43.66
CA ILE A 329 15.68 -9.04 -43.93
C ILE A 329 15.86 -8.64 -45.40
N ALA A 330 15.24 -9.36 -46.33
CA ALA A 330 15.29 -9.08 -47.77
C ALA A 330 14.49 -7.83 -48.17
N ASP A 331 13.44 -7.50 -47.43
CA ASP A 331 12.63 -6.30 -47.58
C ASP A 331 13.39 -5.07 -47.01
N VAL A 332 13.72 -4.11 -47.88
CA VAL A 332 14.55 -2.94 -47.54
C VAL A 332 13.75 -1.89 -46.74
N ASP A 333 12.43 -1.85 -46.94
CA ASP A 333 11.53 -0.90 -46.25
C ASP A 333 11.00 -1.48 -44.92
N CYS A 334 11.23 -2.77 -44.66
CA CYS A 334 10.85 -3.43 -43.41
C CYS A 334 11.76 -3.01 -42.25
N ASN A 335 11.27 -2.08 -41.42
CA ASN A 335 11.90 -1.72 -40.15
C ASN A 335 11.60 -2.78 -39.05
N VAL A 336 12.20 -2.59 -37.86
CA VAL A 336 12.10 -3.56 -36.74
C VAL A 336 10.65 -3.71 -36.24
N ASP A 337 9.87 -2.63 -36.22
CA ASP A 337 8.47 -2.66 -35.79
C ASP A 337 7.57 -3.37 -36.80
N ALA A 338 7.74 -3.10 -38.09
CA ALA A 338 7.03 -3.82 -39.16
C ALA A 338 7.36 -5.32 -39.17
N ALA A 339 8.61 -5.69 -38.84
CA ALA A 339 9.01 -7.09 -38.68
C ALA A 339 8.36 -7.75 -37.45
N LYS A 340 8.18 -7.00 -36.35
CA LYS A 340 7.45 -7.43 -35.14
C LYS A 340 5.96 -7.61 -35.44
N ASP A 341 5.32 -6.71 -36.16
CA ASP A 341 3.90 -6.82 -36.50
C ASP A 341 3.61 -8.01 -37.43
N LYS A 342 4.45 -8.22 -38.45
CA LYS A 342 4.41 -9.42 -39.31
C LYS A 342 4.56 -10.71 -38.48
N LEU A 343 5.43 -10.71 -37.45
CA LEU A 343 5.59 -11.83 -36.53
C LEU A 343 4.38 -12.06 -35.62
N LEU A 344 3.78 -10.99 -35.08
CA LEU A 344 2.54 -11.07 -34.29
C LEU A 344 1.38 -11.63 -35.11
N GLU A 345 1.23 -11.21 -36.37
CA GLU A 345 0.21 -11.77 -37.26
C GLU A 345 0.45 -13.27 -37.54
N ALA A 346 1.71 -13.66 -37.76
CA ALA A 346 2.09 -15.06 -37.97
C ALA A 346 1.88 -15.94 -36.72
N LEU A 347 2.02 -15.37 -35.51
CA LEU A 347 1.69 -16.04 -34.25
C LEU A 347 0.17 -16.16 -34.02
N GLY A 348 -0.64 -15.22 -34.56
CA GLY A 348 -2.10 -15.26 -34.50
C GLY A 348 -2.75 -16.25 -35.48
N ARG A 349 -2.10 -16.57 -36.60
CA ARG A 349 -2.64 -17.49 -37.62
C ARG A 349 -2.74 -18.93 -37.09
N GLY A 350 -3.97 -19.36 -36.81
CA GLY A 350 -4.30 -20.70 -36.27
C GLY A 350 -4.71 -20.70 -34.80
N VAL A 351 -4.62 -19.57 -34.11
CA VAL A 351 -5.17 -19.41 -32.76
C VAL A 351 -6.67 -19.13 -32.88
N THR A 352 -7.51 -20.08 -32.47
CA THR A 352 -8.96 -19.85 -32.36
C THR A 352 -9.23 -19.18 -31.01
N PRO A 353 -10.03 -18.10 -30.91
CA PRO A 353 -10.42 -17.53 -29.62
C PRO A 353 -11.19 -18.55 -28.78
N THR A 354 -10.54 -19.11 -27.76
CA THR A 354 -11.15 -20.14 -26.92
C THR A 354 -12.21 -19.51 -26.01
N ASN A 355 -13.45 -20.00 -26.16
CA ASN A 355 -14.64 -19.69 -25.37
C ASN A 355 -15.40 -18.40 -25.76
N THR A 356 -16.40 -18.54 -26.64
CA THR A 356 -17.61 -17.71 -26.60
C THR A 356 -18.65 -18.35 -25.68
N LEU A 357 -19.22 -17.58 -24.76
CA LEU A 357 -20.37 -17.97 -23.94
C LEU A 357 -21.50 -18.49 -24.86
N GLY A 358 -21.84 -19.77 -24.73
CA GLY A 358 -22.87 -20.44 -25.54
C GLY A 358 -22.38 -21.19 -26.79
N GLY A 359 -21.07 -21.33 -27.00
CA GLY A 359 -20.52 -22.09 -28.13
C GLY A 359 -20.96 -23.56 -28.17
N THR A 360 -21.18 -24.09 -29.38
CA THR A 360 -21.71 -25.45 -29.64
C THR A 360 -20.87 -26.59 -29.04
N GLN A 361 -19.59 -26.35 -28.74
CA GLN A 361 -18.68 -27.34 -28.14
C GLN A 361 -19.10 -27.76 -26.71
N ASN A 362 -19.90 -26.94 -26.00
CA ASN A 362 -20.35 -27.23 -24.63
C ASN A 362 -21.57 -28.17 -24.54
N THR A 363 -22.05 -28.75 -25.65
CA THR A 363 -23.39 -29.36 -25.72
C THR A 363 -23.43 -30.90 -25.71
N HIS A 364 -22.28 -31.61 -25.79
CA HIS A 364 -22.27 -33.01 -26.21
C HIS A 364 -21.79 -34.08 -25.19
N ASN A 365 -21.38 -33.74 -23.97
CA ASN A 365 -21.19 -34.75 -22.92
C ASN A 365 -21.25 -34.18 -21.48
N PRO A 366 -22.24 -34.54 -20.64
CA PRO A 366 -22.38 -34.01 -19.29
C PRO A 366 -21.38 -34.57 -18.25
N MET A 367 -20.44 -35.45 -18.64
CA MET A 367 -19.38 -35.96 -17.75
C MET A 367 -17.93 -35.69 -18.24
N LEU A 368 -17.74 -34.76 -19.20
CA LEU A 368 -16.41 -34.39 -19.71
C LEU A 368 -16.04 -32.90 -19.58
N SER A 369 -16.72 -32.13 -18.71
CA SER A 369 -16.44 -30.71 -18.45
C SER A 369 -15.18 -30.47 -17.59
N HIS A 370 -14.15 -31.32 -17.73
CA HIS A 370 -13.05 -31.45 -16.77
C HIS A 370 -11.65 -31.47 -17.42
N ILE A 371 -11.37 -30.56 -18.34
CA ILE A 371 -10.05 -29.94 -18.55
C ILE A 371 -10.28 -28.50 -19.02
N TYR A 372 -10.15 -27.53 -18.12
CA TYR A 372 -10.07 -26.10 -18.48
C TYR A 372 -8.66 -25.59 -18.19
N ALA A 373 -7.72 -25.97 -19.06
CA ALA A 373 -6.34 -25.53 -18.97
C ALA A 373 -6.24 -24.03 -19.33
N GLY A 374 -6.11 -23.18 -18.30
CA GLY A 374 -5.59 -21.82 -18.42
C GLY A 374 -6.56 -20.74 -18.94
N ASN A 375 -7.66 -20.47 -18.25
CA ASN A 375 -8.54 -19.33 -18.60
C ASN A 375 -9.16 -18.58 -17.39
N GLY A 376 -8.35 -18.21 -16.39
CA GLY A 376 -8.76 -17.28 -15.32
C GLY A 376 -9.07 -17.90 -13.95
N ASN A 377 -9.62 -17.09 -13.04
CA ASN A 377 -9.82 -17.40 -11.61
C ASN A 377 -11.10 -18.21 -11.31
N PHE A 378 -11.41 -19.25 -12.10
CA PHE A 378 -12.67 -20.00 -11.97
C PHE A 378 -12.94 -20.53 -10.55
N ALA A 379 -11.90 -20.98 -9.85
CA ALA A 379 -12.03 -21.43 -8.47
C ALA A 379 -12.40 -20.28 -7.52
N GLY A 380 -11.76 -19.11 -7.64
CA GLY A 380 -12.08 -17.95 -6.82
C GLY A 380 -13.47 -17.39 -7.13
N ASP A 381 -13.81 -17.25 -8.41
CA ASP A 381 -15.10 -16.71 -8.85
C ASP A 381 -16.27 -17.66 -8.51
N GLY A 382 -16.07 -18.97 -8.65
CA GLY A 382 -17.05 -19.98 -8.22
C GLY A 382 -17.24 -20.03 -6.70
N ILE A 383 -16.15 -19.89 -5.91
CA ILE A 383 -16.24 -19.75 -4.45
C ILE A 383 -16.95 -18.44 -4.07
N ARG A 384 -16.68 -17.32 -4.76
CA ARG A 384 -17.39 -16.03 -4.56
C ARG A 384 -18.88 -16.18 -4.82
N ALA A 385 -19.27 -16.71 -5.97
CA ALA A 385 -20.68 -16.89 -6.34
C ALA A 385 -21.43 -17.80 -5.34
N SER A 386 -20.81 -18.90 -4.89
CA SER A 386 -21.36 -19.76 -3.84
C SER A 386 -21.59 -19.00 -2.52
N LEU A 387 -20.65 -18.14 -2.11
CA LEU A 387 -20.76 -17.34 -0.89
C LEU A 387 -21.77 -16.17 -1.02
N MET A 388 -21.80 -15.47 -2.16
CA MET A 388 -22.79 -14.42 -2.44
C MET A 388 -24.22 -14.99 -2.46
N ALA A 389 -24.42 -16.17 -3.05
CA ALA A 389 -25.71 -16.86 -3.04
C ALA A 389 -26.13 -17.32 -1.64
N ARG A 390 -25.19 -17.80 -0.81
CA ARG A 390 -25.45 -18.18 0.59
C ARG A 390 -25.80 -16.98 1.48
N ALA A 391 -25.20 -15.83 1.22
CA ALA A 391 -25.49 -14.60 1.93
C ALA A 391 -26.76 -13.88 1.41
N GLY A 392 -27.38 -14.39 0.34
CA GLY A 392 -28.65 -13.89 -0.19
C GLY A 392 -28.54 -12.75 -1.22
N PHE A 393 -27.34 -12.36 -1.63
CA PHE A 393 -27.13 -11.27 -2.59
C PHE A 393 -27.37 -11.69 -4.04
N GLU A 394 -27.20 -12.97 -4.37
CA GLU A 394 -27.22 -13.51 -5.73
C GLU A 394 -28.00 -14.83 -5.81
N SER A 395 -28.44 -15.21 -7.00
CA SER A 395 -29.09 -16.51 -7.22
C SER A 395 -28.04 -17.62 -7.34
N SER A 396 -28.31 -18.77 -6.71
CA SER A 396 -27.42 -19.95 -6.79
C SER A 396 -27.32 -20.48 -8.22
N GLN A 397 -26.10 -20.48 -8.78
CA GLN A 397 -25.79 -21.00 -10.11
C GLN A 397 -25.80 -22.53 -10.08
N ALA A 398 -26.76 -23.18 -10.76
CA ALA A 398 -26.99 -24.63 -10.60
C ALA A 398 -25.80 -25.53 -11.03
N ASP A 399 -24.92 -25.00 -11.88
CA ASP A 399 -23.71 -25.63 -12.43
C ASP A 399 -22.44 -25.39 -11.58
N ASN A 400 -22.51 -24.55 -10.54
CA ASN A 400 -21.36 -24.22 -9.71
C ASN A 400 -21.02 -25.35 -8.69
N PRO A 401 -19.84 -25.99 -8.78
CA PRO A 401 -19.47 -27.13 -7.94
C PRO A 401 -19.23 -26.75 -6.46
N TYR A 402 -18.99 -25.47 -6.16
CA TYR A 402 -18.68 -24.98 -4.82
C TYR A 402 -19.95 -24.73 -3.96
N ASN A 403 -21.15 -24.84 -4.55
CA ASN A 403 -22.43 -24.55 -3.87
C ASN A 403 -22.71 -25.41 -2.64
N ALA A 404 -22.26 -26.67 -2.62
CA ALA A 404 -22.53 -27.63 -1.54
C ALA A 404 -21.42 -27.71 -0.48
N MET A 405 -20.27 -27.06 -0.71
CA MET A 405 -19.07 -27.24 0.13
C MET A 405 -19.11 -26.43 1.43
N THR A 406 -18.73 -27.02 2.55
CA THR A 406 -18.60 -26.28 3.83
C THR A 406 -17.54 -25.17 3.72
N MET A 407 -17.58 -24.16 4.60
CA MET A 407 -16.58 -23.09 4.64
C MET A 407 -15.13 -23.61 4.70
N ARG A 408 -14.93 -24.72 5.40
CA ARG A 408 -13.63 -25.42 5.53
C ARG A 408 -13.21 -26.11 4.23
N GLU A 409 -14.16 -26.59 3.44
CA GLU A 409 -13.89 -27.15 2.11
C GLU A 409 -13.62 -26.04 1.09
N LEU A 410 -14.36 -24.92 1.12
CA LEU A 410 -14.04 -23.74 0.31
C LEU A 410 -12.61 -23.23 0.59
N ALA A 411 -12.20 -23.15 1.86
CA ALA A 411 -10.83 -22.84 2.28
C ALA A 411 -9.79 -23.88 1.84
N ARG A 412 -10.20 -25.14 1.65
CA ARG A 412 -9.34 -26.19 1.08
C ARG A 412 -9.19 -25.98 -0.43
N MET A 413 -10.30 -25.77 -1.13
CA MET A 413 -10.33 -25.60 -2.59
C MET A 413 -9.55 -24.37 -3.03
N SER A 414 -9.65 -23.25 -2.33
CA SER A 414 -8.88 -22.03 -2.67
C SER A 414 -7.37 -22.26 -2.74
N LEU A 415 -6.86 -23.19 -1.93
CA LEU A 415 -5.47 -23.64 -1.88
C LEU A 415 -5.18 -24.74 -2.91
N THR A 416 -5.97 -25.82 -2.95
CA THR A 416 -5.68 -26.98 -3.80
C THR A 416 -5.87 -26.72 -5.29
N GLU A 417 -6.86 -25.90 -5.68
CA GLU A 417 -7.07 -25.47 -7.08
C GLU A 417 -5.90 -24.61 -7.59
N ARG A 418 -5.04 -24.11 -6.70
CA ARG A 418 -3.81 -23.36 -7.01
C ARG A 418 -2.54 -24.18 -6.75
N GLY A 419 -2.65 -25.49 -6.66
CA GLY A 419 -1.53 -26.41 -6.48
C GLY A 419 -0.88 -26.40 -5.09
N VAL A 420 -1.49 -25.74 -4.09
CA VAL A 420 -0.93 -25.72 -2.73
C VAL A 420 -1.25 -27.03 -2.00
N GLY A 421 -0.22 -27.75 -1.58
CA GLY A 421 -0.35 -28.99 -0.82
C GLY A 421 -0.89 -28.76 0.60
N VAL A 422 -2.04 -29.36 0.91
CA VAL A 422 -2.74 -29.25 2.21
C VAL A 422 -2.80 -30.57 3.00
N SER A 423 -2.18 -31.64 2.49
CA SER A 423 -2.24 -32.99 3.07
C SER A 423 -1.50 -33.14 4.40
N THR A 424 -0.50 -32.31 4.65
CA THR A 424 0.33 -32.30 5.86
C THR A 424 -0.23 -31.41 6.98
N LEU A 425 -1.31 -30.67 6.73
CA LEU A 425 -1.82 -29.64 7.63
C LEU A 425 -3.05 -30.11 8.41
N ASN A 426 -3.10 -29.75 9.69
CA ASN A 426 -4.32 -29.90 10.48
C ASN A 426 -5.40 -28.88 10.01
N PRO A 427 -6.69 -29.08 10.35
CA PRO A 427 -7.77 -28.21 9.85
C PRO A 427 -7.60 -26.73 10.19
N MET A 428 -7.01 -26.39 11.34
CA MET A 428 -6.79 -25.00 11.76
C MET A 428 -5.61 -24.38 10.99
N GLN A 429 -4.53 -25.13 10.78
CA GLN A 429 -3.38 -24.71 9.96
C GLN A 429 -3.78 -24.52 8.50
N MET A 430 -4.59 -25.42 7.93
CA MET A 430 -5.11 -25.28 6.58
C MET A 430 -5.97 -24.03 6.41
N VAL A 431 -6.90 -23.78 7.33
CA VAL A 431 -7.74 -22.55 7.27
C VAL A 431 -6.90 -21.31 7.50
N GLY A 432 -5.95 -21.32 8.44
CA GLY A 432 -5.00 -20.22 8.64
C GLY A 432 -4.18 -19.93 7.37
N MET A 433 -3.68 -20.97 6.71
CA MET A 433 -2.97 -20.84 5.43
C MET A 433 -3.90 -20.33 4.31
N ALA A 434 -5.19 -20.68 4.30
CA ALA A 434 -6.14 -20.14 3.33
C ALA A 434 -6.37 -18.61 3.50
N PHE A 435 -6.08 -18.04 4.67
CA PHE A 435 -6.12 -16.59 4.91
C PHE A 435 -4.76 -15.89 4.70
N THR A 436 -3.63 -16.59 4.91
CA THR A 436 -2.29 -15.95 4.88
C THR A 436 -1.45 -16.24 3.65
N HIS A 437 -1.72 -17.34 2.92
CA HIS A 437 -0.92 -17.74 1.77
C HIS A 437 -1.18 -16.83 0.57
N SER A 438 -0.12 -16.34 -0.07
CA SER A 438 -0.17 -15.34 -1.15
C SER A 438 -1.02 -15.78 -2.35
N THR A 439 -1.15 -17.08 -2.59
CA THR A 439 -1.99 -17.60 -3.67
C THR A 439 -3.47 -17.72 -3.28
N SER A 440 -3.85 -17.75 -2.01
CA SER A 440 -5.25 -18.04 -1.61
C SER A 440 -6.13 -16.78 -1.59
N ASP A 441 -7.06 -16.69 -2.53
CA ASP A 441 -8.05 -15.59 -2.57
C ASP A 441 -9.17 -15.71 -1.52
N PHE A 442 -9.21 -16.77 -0.71
CA PHE A 442 -10.31 -17.06 0.22
C PHE A 442 -10.56 -15.93 1.23
N GLY A 443 -9.50 -15.31 1.76
CA GLY A 443 -9.63 -14.16 2.64
C GLY A 443 -10.27 -12.94 1.95
N ASN A 444 -9.83 -12.64 0.72
CA ASN A 444 -10.33 -11.52 -0.08
C ASN A 444 -11.80 -11.73 -0.46
N ILE A 445 -12.17 -12.94 -0.86
CA ILE A 445 -13.56 -13.30 -1.21
C ILE A 445 -14.50 -13.14 -0.01
N LEU A 446 -14.05 -13.54 1.20
CA LEU A 446 -14.86 -13.35 2.40
C LEU A 446 -14.99 -11.88 2.82
N LEU A 447 -13.93 -11.09 2.63
CA LEU A 447 -13.95 -9.65 2.88
C LEU A 447 -14.93 -8.93 1.94
N ASP A 448 -14.94 -9.29 0.66
CA ASP A 448 -15.86 -8.78 -0.37
C ASP A 448 -17.34 -9.05 -0.01
N VAL A 449 -17.67 -10.31 0.32
CA VAL A 449 -19.02 -10.70 0.78
C VAL A 449 -19.41 -9.97 2.07
N ALA A 450 -18.49 -9.80 3.02
CA ALA A 450 -18.73 -9.08 4.26
C ALA A 450 -18.96 -7.58 4.04
N ASN A 451 -18.19 -6.94 3.15
CA ASN A 451 -18.36 -5.53 2.79
C ASN A 451 -19.72 -5.30 2.13
N LYS A 452 -20.14 -6.18 1.22
CA LYS A 452 -21.48 -6.13 0.60
C LYS A 452 -22.61 -6.24 1.64
N ALA A 453 -22.43 -7.10 2.65
CA ALA A 453 -23.36 -7.23 3.78
C ALA A 453 -23.43 -5.96 4.65
N ILE A 454 -22.29 -5.32 4.92
CA ILE A 454 -22.23 -4.08 5.70
C ILE A 454 -22.87 -2.92 4.93
N LEU A 455 -22.63 -2.82 3.62
CA LEU A 455 -23.24 -1.79 2.77
C LEU A 455 -24.77 -1.95 2.71
N GLN A 456 -25.28 -3.15 2.45
CA GLN A 456 -26.73 -3.39 2.49
C GLN A 456 -27.29 -3.10 3.90
N GLY A 457 -26.59 -3.50 4.97
CA GLY A 457 -27.00 -3.19 6.34
C GLY A 457 -27.00 -1.69 6.67
N TRP A 458 -26.21 -0.87 5.96
CA TRP A 458 -26.20 0.58 6.06
C TRP A 458 -27.34 1.21 5.23
N GLU A 459 -27.60 0.72 4.02
CA GLU A 459 -28.72 1.17 3.17
C GLU A 459 -30.10 0.80 3.76
N GLU A 460 -30.22 -0.36 4.40
CA GLU A 460 -31.44 -0.82 5.08
C GLU A 460 -31.63 -0.18 6.47
N ALA A 461 -30.59 0.41 7.07
CA ALA A 461 -30.68 1.04 8.38
C ALA A 461 -31.50 2.33 8.30
N PRO A 462 -32.66 2.42 8.98
CA PRO A 462 -33.49 3.62 8.92
C PRO A 462 -32.80 4.79 9.62
N GLU A 463 -32.75 5.94 8.95
CA GLU A 463 -32.27 7.20 9.54
C GLU A 463 -33.12 7.58 10.76
N THR A 464 -32.60 7.38 11.97
CA THR A 464 -33.33 7.70 13.20
C THR A 464 -33.35 9.20 13.51
N TYR A 465 -32.59 10.03 12.79
CA TYR A 465 -32.42 11.46 13.06
C TYR A 465 -33.76 12.21 13.15
N GLU A 466 -34.70 11.94 12.26
CA GLU A 466 -36.02 12.58 12.27
C GLU A 466 -36.91 12.16 13.46
N GLN A 467 -36.59 11.06 14.15
CA GLN A 467 -37.36 10.59 15.31
C GLN A 467 -37.09 11.40 16.58
N TRP A 468 -35.90 12.01 16.69
CA TRP A 468 -35.46 12.77 17.86
C TRP A 468 -35.12 14.24 17.54
N THR A 469 -35.29 14.68 16.29
CA THR A 469 -35.19 16.09 15.89
C THR A 469 -36.52 16.66 15.44
N ARG A 470 -36.65 18.00 15.51
CA ARG A 470 -37.85 18.73 15.09
C ARG A 470 -37.49 19.78 14.05
N LYS A 471 -38.01 19.61 12.83
CA LYS A 471 -38.01 20.65 11.80
C LYS A 471 -38.69 21.89 12.35
N GLY A 472 -38.05 23.05 12.21
CA GLY A 472 -38.55 24.32 12.73
C GLY A 472 -37.94 25.47 11.98
N GLN A 473 -38.74 26.51 11.72
CA GLN A 473 -38.37 27.66 10.90
C GLN A 473 -37.68 28.74 11.75
N LEU A 474 -36.73 29.46 11.15
CA LEU A 474 -36.29 30.78 11.61
C LEU A 474 -36.92 31.83 10.69
N SER A 475 -37.46 32.89 11.27
CA SER A 475 -38.09 33.99 10.53
C SER A 475 -37.11 35.07 10.06
N ASP A 476 -35.89 35.10 10.61
CA ASP A 476 -34.83 36.01 10.20
C ASP A 476 -33.44 35.34 10.28
N PHE A 477 -32.41 36.05 9.81
CA PHE A 477 -31.01 35.63 9.85
C PHE A 477 -30.33 35.95 11.18
N LYS A 478 -31.05 36.41 12.21
CA LYS A 478 -30.43 36.75 13.49
C LYS A 478 -30.17 35.49 14.30
N THR A 479 -29.17 35.59 15.15
CA THR A 479 -28.83 34.56 16.14
C THR A 479 -30.03 34.30 17.05
N ALA A 480 -30.64 33.13 16.91
CA ALA A 480 -31.77 32.68 17.72
C ALA A 480 -31.34 31.59 18.70
N HIS A 481 -32.04 31.48 19.83
CA HIS A 481 -31.75 30.50 20.86
C HIS A 481 -32.90 29.50 20.98
N ARG A 482 -32.63 28.22 20.69
CA ARG A 482 -33.56 27.13 21.04
C ARG A 482 -33.24 26.66 22.44
N VAL A 483 -34.19 26.86 23.35
CA VAL A 483 -34.14 26.35 24.72
C VAL A 483 -34.83 24.99 24.74
N GLY A 484 -34.09 23.96 25.14
CA GLY A 484 -34.62 22.61 25.38
C GLY A 484 -34.46 22.25 26.85
N MET A 485 -35.47 21.57 27.41
CA MET A 485 -35.38 21.03 28.76
C MET A 485 -34.20 20.04 28.84
N GLY A 486 -33.30 20.23 29.80
CA GLY A 486 -32.18 19.31 29.99
C GLY A 486 -32.68 17.90 30.30
N GLY A 487 -32.05 16.88 29.70
CA GLY A 487 -32.33 15.49 30.07
C GLY A 487 -31.99 15.24 31.55
N PHE A 488 -32.80 14.43 32.23
CA PHE A 488 -32.50 14.02 33.60
C PHE A 488 -31.16 13.29 33.69
N ASN A 489 -30.30 13.71 34.62
CA ASN A 489 -29.19 12.88 35.05
C ASN A 489 -29.71 11.59 35.70
N ALA A 490 -28.90 10.52 35.67
CA ALA A 490 -29.29 9.19 36.12
C ALA A 490 -30.03 9.17 37.47
N LEU A 491 -31.16 8.45 37.53
CA LEU A 491 -31.98 8.34 38.72
C LEU A 491 -31.15 7.77 39.89
N ARG A 492 -31.20 8.45 41.04
CA ARG A 492 -30.51 7.98 42.25
C ARG A 492 -31.21 6.73 42.78
N GLN A 493 -30.44 5.69 43.08
CA GLN A 493 -30.97 4.50 43.73
C GLN A 493 -31.39 4.84 45.17
N VAL A 494 -32.70 4.91 45.40
CA VAL A 494 -33.30 5.11 46.73
C VAL A 494 -33.41 3.75 47.42
N ARG A 495 -32.99 3.66 48.69
CA ARG A 495 -33.17 2.45 49.51
C ARG A 495 -34.59 2.44 50.08
N GLU A 496 -35.12 1.26 50.34
CA GLU A 496 -36.44 1.09 50.95
C GLU A 496 -36.55 1.87 52.27
N GLY A 497 -37.58 2.71 52.40
CA GLY A 497 -37.78 3.62 53.53
C GLY A 497 -37.03 4.96 53.48
N ALA A 498 -36.25 5.26 52.43
CA ALA A 498 -35.57 6.56 52.29
C ALA A 498 -36.37 7.57 51.46
N GLU A 499 -36.24 8.86 51.79
CA GLU A 499 -36.96 9.96 51.12
C GLU A 499 -36.41 10.28 49.71
N TYR A 500 -37.32 10.62 48.80
CA TYR A 500 -36.97 11.15 47.47
C TYR A 500 -36.46 12.60 47.59
N LYS A 501 -35.30 12.88 46.98
CA LYS A 501 -34.75 14.23 46.91
C LYS A 501 -35.09 14.89 45.58
N TYR A 502 -35.59 16.12 45.63
CA TYR A 502 -35.74 16.98 44.46
C TYR A 502 -34.39 17.21 43.77
N VAL A 503 -34.41 17.30 42.44
CA VAL A 503 -33.25 17.58 41.60
C VAL A 503 -33.58 18.76 40.70
N THR A 504 -32.72 19.78 40.69
CA THR A 504 -32.82 20.90 39.75
C THR A 504 -32.28 20.47 38.39
N THR A 505 -33.09 20.62 37.35
CA THR A 505 -32.67 20.39 35.96
C THR A 505 -32.32 21.74 35.33
N GLY A 506 -31.19 21.81 34.62
CA GLY A 506 -30.80 23.01 33.87
C GLY A 506 -31.28 22.92 32.42
N ASP A 507 -31.80 24.02 31.88
CA ASP A 507 -32.15 24.11 30.47
C ASP A 507 -30.90 24.16 29.59
N LYS A 508 -30.94 23.47 28.45
CA LYS A 508 -29.89 23.54 27.42
C LYS A 508 -30.29 24.55 26.36
N GLN A 509 -29.47 25.58 26.21
CA GLN A 509 -29.61 26.61 25.19
C GLN A 509 -28.70 26.28 24.01
N ALA A 510 -29.28 26.02 22.84
CA ALA A 510 -28.55 25.88 21.58
C ALA A 510 -28.72 27.15 20.75
N THR A 511 -27.60 27.75 20.35
CA THR A 511 -27.56 28.93 19.49
C THR A 511 -27.57 28.50 18.03
N ILE A 512 -28.50 29.04 17.24
CA ILE A 512 -28.66 28.74 15.82
C ILE A 512 -28.78 30.03 14.99
N ALA A 513 -28.20 30.01 13.80
CA ALA A 513 -28.30 31.06 12.80
C ALA A 513 -28.46 30.43 11.41
N LEU A 514 -29.17 31.10 10.50
CA LEU A 514 -29.28 30.65 9.11
C LEU A 514 -27.99 31.01 8.37
N ALA A 515 -27.28 30.00 7.86
CA ALA A 515 -26.14 30.21 6.98
C ALA A 515 -26.62 30.58 5.57
N THR A 516 -26.00 31.59 4.97
CA THR A 516 -26.25 32.01 3.58
C THR A 516 -25.27 31.30 2.67
N TYR A 517 -25.78 30.47 1.76
CA TYR A 517 -25.00 29.80 0.71
C TYR A 517 -25.31 30.47 -0.62
N GLY A 518 -24.28 30.70 -1.43
CA GLY A 518 -24.41 31.28 -2.77
C GLY A 518 -23.09 31.23 -3.52
N GLU A 519 -23.18 30.96 -4.83
CA GLU A 519 -22.03 30.90 -5.72
C GLU A 519 -22.16 31.98 -6.80
N LEU A 520 -21.03 32.62 -7.12
CA LEU A 520 -20.93 33.61 -8.19
C LEU A 520 -20.44 32.90 -9.45
N PHE A 521 -21.30 32.73 -10.44
CA PHE A 521 -20.88 32.34 -11.79
C PHE A 521 -20.76 33.58 -12.67
N SER A 522 -19.62 33.73 -13.34
CA SER A 522 -19.39 34.79 -14.31
C SER A 522 -19.65 34.28 -15.73
N ILE A 523 -20.59 34.90 -16.43
CA ILE A 523 -20.80 34.62 -17.85
C ILE A 523 -19.71 35.36 -18.64
N THR A 524 -18.68 34.64 -19.06
CA THR A 524 -17.64 35.19 -19.93
C THR A 524 -18.13 35.24 -21.39
N ARG A 525 -17.49 36.05 -22.25
CA ARG A 525 -17.80 36.07 -23.68
C ARG A 525 -17.61 34.69 -24.35
N GLN A 526 -16.69 33.87 -23.84
CA GLN A 526 -16.47 32.49 -24.31
C GLN A 526 -17.51 31.48 -23.80
N ALA A 527 -18.36 31.85 -22.85
CA ALA A 527 -19.53 31.07 -22.43
C ALA A 527 -20.83 31.49 -23.16
N ILE A 528 -20.76 32.53 -24.00
CA ILE A 528 -21.87 33.04 -24.83
C ILE A 528 -21.69 32.65 -26.31
N ILE A 529 -20.44 32.54 -26.77
CA ILE A 529 -20.06 32.03 -28.10
C ILE A 529 -20.04 30.50 -28.06
#